data_AF-A0A924ZT17-F1
#
_entry.id   AF-A0A924ZT17-F1
#
_cell.length_a   1.000
_cell.length_b   1.000
_cell.length_c   1.000
_cell.angle_alpha   90.00
_cell.angle_beta   90.00
_cell.angle_gamma   90.00
#
_symmetry.space_group_name_H-M   'P 1'
#
loop_
_entity.id
_entity.type
_entity.pdbx_description
1 polymer ?
#
loop_
_entity_poly.entity_id
_entity_poly.type
_entity_poly.pdbx_seq_one_letter_code
_entity_poly.pdbx_strand_id
1 'polypeptide(L)'
;MRVIFLRSILVLILSTLAHSSYAEQNVQTQVIELINQGGSDDFLGNYPKAVSSFRKALMLQLSNPVFDDEQIFETFNKYGESYSRIGLFSIVKDQDQDKDEALLRLLVTHSLAEPNINMAQMVHGLLLFFGERKFGIQSKGIQYSYLRADPLKPTCTLENPIPRIASVNDIGKLDSCQQKRAFFQLVNPAITPEVKAYRNFEIDFFDRAMRPSL
;
A
#
# COMPACT_ATOMS: atom_id res chain seq x y z
N MET A 1 -42.64 -42.09 7.00
CA MET A 1 -41.17 -41.87 6.92
C MET A 1 -40.75 -40.52 6.33
N ARG A 2 -41.43 -39.93 5.33
CA ARG A 2 -41.04 -38.64 4.72
C ARG A 2 -41.06 -37.41 5.65
N VAL A 3 -42.00 -37.33 6.61
CA VAL A 3 -42.19 -36.15 7.49
C VAL A 3 -41.07 -36.01 8.56
N ILE A 4 -40.52 -37.11 9.03
CA ILE A 4 -39.44 -37.12 10.03
C ILE A 4 -38.13 -36.62 9.39
N PHE A 5 -37.87 -37.05 8.14
CA PHE A 5 -36.71 -36.61 7.37
C PHE A 5 -36.72 -35.10 7.10
N LEU A 6 -37.89 -34.53 6.76
CA LEU A 6 -38.05 -33.09 6.56
C LEU A 6 -37.87 -32.28 7.87
N ARG A 7 -38.35 -32.79 9.01
CA ARG A 7 -38.12 -32.14 10.32
C ARG A 7 -36.65 -32.14 10.73
N SER A 8 -35.94 -33.26 10.53
CA SER A 8 -34.51 -33.35 10.86
C SER A 8 -33.66 -32.43 9.98
N ILE A 9 -33.99 -32.31 8.69
CA ILE A 9 -33.31 -31.37 7.78
C ILE A 9 -33.59 -29.91 8.19
N LEU A 10 -34.83 -29.57 8.54
CA LEU A 10 -35.20 -28.21 8.95
C LEU A 10 -34.50 -27.78 10.25
N VAL A 11 -34.36 -28.69 11.22
CA VAL A 11 -33.64 -28.41 12.48
C VAL A 11 -32.14 -28.21 12.24
N LEU A 12 -31.52 -28.98 11.33
CA LEU A 12 -30.12 -28.78 10.95
C LEU A 12 -29.89 -27.44 10.22
N ILE A 13 -30.82 -27.05 9.34
CA ILE A 13 -30.74 -25.77 8.63
C ILE A 13 -30.89 -24.61 9.63
N LEU A 14 -31.86 -24.67 10.55
CA LEU A 14 -32.06 -23.63 11.56
C LEU A 14 -30.89 -23.52 12.53
N SER A 15 -30.29 -24.64 12.96
CA SER A 15 -29.12 -24.60 13.84
C SER A 15 -27.91 -24.03 13.13
N THR A 16 -27.63 -24.42 11.88
CA THR A 16 -26.51 -23.87 11.10
C THR A 16 -26.66 -22.37 10.83
N LEU A 17 -27.87 -21.91 10.50
CA LEU A 17 -28.16 -20.47 10.35
C LEU A 17 -27.96 -19.68 11.66
N ALA A 18 -28.39 -20.24 12.80
CA ALA A 18 -28.19 -19.60 14.10
C ALA A 18 -26.70 -19.51 14.49
N HIS A 19 -25.90 -20.53 14.16
CA HIS A 19 -24.45 -20.49 14.38
C HIS A 19 -23.77 -19.45 13.46
N SER A 20 -24.19 -19.32 12.20
CA SER A 20 -23.69 -18.28 11.27
C SER A 20 -23.97 -16.87 11.79
N SER A 21 -25.23 -16.62 12.19
CA SER A 21 -25.65 -15.32 12.71
C SER A 21 -24.91 -14.91 13.99
N TYR A 22 -24.68 -15.85 14.92
CA TYR A 22 -23.93 -15.58 16.14
C TYR A 22 -22.44 -15.30 15.87
N ALA A 23 -21.84 -16.04 14.92
CA ALA A 23 -20.45 -15.82 14.51
C ALA A 23 -20.27 -14.45 13.83
N GLU A 24 -21.18 -14.08 12.93
CA GLU A 24 -21.21 -12.76 12.26
C GLU A 24 -21.30 -11.61 13.28
N GLN A 25 -22.22 -11.73 14.25
CA GLN A 25 -22.39 -10.71 15.30
C GLN A 25 -21.14 -10.56 16.18
N ASN A 26 -20.46 -11.67 16.48
CA ASN A 26 -19.22 -11.65 17.25
C ASN A 26 -18.11 -10.91 16.48
N VAL A 27 -17.93 -11.18 15.19
CA VAL A 27 -16.90 -10.51 14.37
C VAL A 27 -17.19 -9.02 14.21
N GLN A 28 -18.46 -8.62 13.99
CA GLN A 28 -18.82 -7.20 13.93
C GLN A 28 -18.49 -6.47 15.24
N THR A 29 -18.78 -7.08 16.38
CA THR A 29 -18.48 -6.51 17.69
C THR A 29 -16.96 -6.30 17.87
N GLN A 30 -16.15 -7.29 17.48
CA GLN A 30 -14.69 -7.19 17.54
C GLN A 30 -14.13 -6.08 16.64
N VAL A 31 -14.66 -5.95 15.42
CA VAL A 31 -14.24 -4.88 14.49
C VAL A 31 -14.56 -3.50 15.05
N ILE A 32 -15.77 -3.29 15.58
CA ILE A 32 -16.17 -2.03 16.20
C ILE A 32 -15.27 -1.70 17.40
N GLU A 33 -14.94 -2.68 18.24
CA GLU A 33 -14.04 -2.48 19.37
C GLU A 33 -12.66 -2.01 18.91
N LEU A 34 -12.08 -2.66 17.89
CA LEU A 34 -10.78 -2.27 17.33
C LEU A 34 -10.79 -0.88 16.71
N ILE A 35 -11.87 -0.51 16.00
CA ILE A 35 -12.03 0.83 15.42
C ILE A 35 -12.11 1.89 16.52
N ASN A 36 -12.87 1.64 17.59
CA ASN A 36 -12.99 2.56 18.71
C ASN A 36 -11.67 2.71 19.47
N GLN A 37 -10.95 1.61 19.72
CA GLN A 37 -9.62 1.62 20.31
C GLN A 37 -8.64 2.43 19.44
N GLY A 38 -8.63 2.17 18.13
CA GLY A 38 -7.78 2.89 17.18
C GLY A 38 -8.07 4.39 17.15
N GLY A 39 -9.35 4.77 17.13
CA GLY A 39 -9.77 6.18 17.18
C GLY A 39 -9.39 6.86 18.48
N SER A 40 -9.50 6.17 19.62
CA SER A 40 -9.06 6.70 20.91
C SER A 40 -7.55 6.92 20.95
N ASP A 41 -6.76 5.96 20.46
CA ASP A 41 -5.31 6.09 20.41
C ASP A 41 -4.87 7.20 19.44
N ASP A 42 -5.54 7.34 18.29
CA ASP A 42 -5.27 8.39 17.32
C ASP A 42 -5.54 9.78 17.91
N PHE A 43 -6.67 9.95 18.59
CA PHE A 43 -7.03 11.18 19.27
C PHE A 43 -6.02 11.58 20.36
N LEU A 44 -5.46 10.59 21.07
CA LEU A 44 -4.43 10.80 22.10
C LEU A 44 -3.03 11.01 21.52
N GLY A 45 -2.86 10.94 20.20
CA GLY A 45 -1.55 11.05 19.53
C GLY A 45 -0.71 9.76 19.56
N ASN A 46 -1.28 8.64 20.01
CA ASN A 46 -0.64 7.33 20.02
C ASN A 46 -0.72 6.64 18.64
N TYR A 47 -0.27 7.31 17.59
CA TYR A 47 -0.47 6.86 16.20
C TYR A 47 -0.01 5.42 15.89
N PRO A 48 1.12 4.91 16.41
CA PRO A 48 1.50 3.51 16.19
C PRO A 48 0.48 2.50 16.73
N LYS A 49 -0.15 2.79 17.88
CA LYS A 49 -1.20 1.93 18.43
C LYS A 49 -2.48 2.03 17.61
N ALA A 50 -2.84 3.25 17.20
CA ALA A 50 -3.99 3.49 16.32
C ALA A 50 -3.88 2.67 15.02
N VAL A 51 -2.74 2.77 14.33
CA VAL A 51 -2.43 2.00 13.13
C VAL A 51 -2.53 0.49 13.38
N SER A 52 -2.01 0.00 14.50
CA SER A 52 -2.09 -1.42 14.85
C SER A 52 -3.53 -1.89 15.01
N SER A 53 -4.39 -1.10 15.66
CA SER A 53 -5.81 -1.40 15.86
C SER A 53 -6.59 -1.36 14.55
N PHE A 54 -6.43 -0.29 13.74
CA PHE A 54 -7.10 -0.19 12.45
C PHE A 54 -6.67 -1.28 11.47
N ARG A 55 -5.39 -1.67 11.45
CA ARG A 55 -4.94 -2.80 10.65
C ARG A 55 -5.61 -4.10 11.03
N LYS A 56 -5.72 -4.41 12.34
CA LYS A 56 -6.42 -5.61 12.79
C LYS A 56 -7.89 -5.60 12.38
N ALA A 57 -8.54 -4.44 12.48
CA ALA A 57 -9.91 -4.26 12.02
C ALA A 57 -10.01 -4.54 10.51
N LEU A 58 -9.14 -3.95 9.68
CA LEU A 58 -9.12 -4.19 8.23
C LEU A 58 -8.87 -5.66 7.89
N MET A 59 -7.94 -6.33 8.57
CA MET A 59 -7.67 -7.74 8.34
C MET A 59 -8.91 -8.61 8.63
N LEU A 60 -9.66 -8.30 9.68
CA LEU A 60 -10.92 -8.99 9.99
C LEU A 60 -12.00 -8.67 8.95
N GLN A 61 -12.13 -7.40 8.55
CA GLN A 61 -13.10 -6.98 7.54
C GLN A 61 -12.85 -7.67 6.20
N LEU A 62 -11.61 -7.64 5.70
CA LEU A 62 -11.21 -8.26 4.42
C LEU A 62 -11.30 -9.80 4.43
N SER A 63 -11.32 -10.41 5.61
CA SER A 63 -11.43 -11.87 5.75
C SER A 63 -12.86 -12.37 5.97
N ASN A 64 -13.85 -11.47 6.05
CA ASN A 64 -15.24 -11.84 6.34
C ASN A 64 -16.23 -11.12 5.41
N PRO A 65 -17.10 -11.85 4.70
CA PRO A 65 -18.02 -11.26 3.71
C PRO A 65 -19.19 -10.47 4.32
N VAL A 66 -19.28 -10.40 5.66
CA VAL A 66 -20.31 -9.64 6.37
C VAL A 66 -20.08 -8.12 6.28
N PHE A 67 -18.87 -7.68 5.93
CA PHE A 67 -18.53 -6.27 5.78
C PHE A 67 -18.60 -5.88 4.31
N ASP A 68 -19.27 -4.77 4.04
CA ASP A 68 -19.29 -4.18 2.71
C ASP A 68 -18.06 -3.27 2.48
N ASP A 69 -17.91 -2.86 1.22
CA ASP A 69 -16.86 -1.94 0.80
C ASP A 69 -16.87 -0.63 1.59
N GLU A 70 -18.04 -0.07 1.90
CA GLU A 70 -18.15 1.21 2.62
C GLU A 70 -17.51 1.13 4.01
N GLN A 71 -17.83 0.07 4.76
CA GLN A 71 -17.23 -0.20 6.07
C GLN A 71 -15.72 -0.44 5.98
N ILE A 72 -15.24 -1.10 4.92
CA ILE A 72 -13.81 -1.30 4.68
C ILE A 72 -13.13 0.04 4.37
N PHE A 73 -13.76 0.87 3.52
CA PHE A 73 -13.26 2.19 3.14
C PHE A 73 -13.10 3.12 4.34
N GLU A 74 -14.08 3.17 5.22
CA GLU A 74 -14.03 4.00 6.43
C GLU A 74 -12.84 3.63 7.32
N THR A 75 -12.67 2.34 7.60
CA THR A 75 -11.53 1.86 8.40
C THR A 75 -10.21 2.12 7.67
N PHE A 76 -10.18 1.94 6.35
CA PHE A 76 -8.96 2.14 5.56
C PHE A 76 -8.52 3.60 5.54
N ASN A 77 -9.47 4.54 5.44
CA ASN A 77 -9.18 5.96 5.57
C ASN A 77 -8.59 6.31 6.94
N LYS A 78 -9.18 5.78 8.03
CA LYS A 78 -8.65 5.96 9.40
C LYS A 78 -7.24 5.40 9.54
N TYR A 79 -7.00 4.19 9.01
CA TYR A 79 -5.68 3.58 8.97
C TYR A 79 -4.68 4.51 8.27
N GLY A 80 -4.97 4.93 7.03
CA GLY A 80 -4.09 5.78 6.25
C GLY A 80 -3.81 7.14 6.90
N GLU A 81 -4.84 7.76 7.50
CA GLU A 81 -4.71 9.03 8.23
C GLU A 81 -3.75 8.90 9.42
N SER A 82 -4.01 7.96 10.34
CA SER A 82 -3.11 7.72 11.48
C SER A 82 -1.70 7.36 11.04
N TYR A 83 -1.58 6.59 9.96
CA TYR A 83 -0.28 6.22 9.41
C TYR A 83 0.48 7.45 8.90
N SER A 84 -0.20 8.35 8.19
CA SER A 84 0.41 9.59 7.69
C SER A 84 0.99 10.46 8.82
N ARG A 85 0.36 10.44 10.00
CA ARG A 85 0.76 11.19 11.20
C ARG A 85 1.98 10.60 11.91
N ILE A 86 2.27 9.30 11.74
CA ILE A 86 3.52 8.69 12.22
C ILE A 86 4.69 9.38 11.50
N GLY A 87 4.59 9.48 10.17
CA GLY A 87 5.62 10.03 9.30
C GLY A 87 6.33 8.97 8.47
N LEU A 88 6.86 9.36 7.31
CA LEU A 88 7.49 8.45 6.35
C LEU A 88 8.76 7.76 6.90
N PHE A 89 9.49 8.42 7.80
CA PHE A 89 10.79 7.94 8.31
C PHE A 89 10.82 7.66 9.82
N SER A 90 9.75 7.97 10.54
CA SER A 90 9.60 7.64 11.96
C SER A 90 9.55 6.13 12.12
N ILE A 91 10.52 5.62 12.87
CA ILE A 91 10.91 4.22 12.94
C ILE A 91 9.79 3.40 13.60
N VAL A 92 8.94 2.80 12.78
CA VAL A 92 8.28 1.53 13.10
C VAL A 92 8.88 0.49 12.16
N LYS A 93 10.20 0.31 12.20
CA LYS A 93 10.90 -0.55 11.24
C LYS A 93 10.83 -2.04 11.56
N ASP A 94 10.68 -2.43 12.83
CA ASP A 94 10.98 -3.84 13.16
C ASP A 94 9.81 -4.67 13.71
N GLN A 95 8.72 -4.07 14.19
CA GLN A 95 7.68 -4.86 14.90
C GLN A 95 6.40 -5.12 14.09
N ASP A 96 6.20 -4.39 12.99
CA ASP A 96 4.91 -4.36 12.27
C ASP A 96 5.02 -4.36 10.74
N GLN A 97 6.24 -4.36 10.16
CA GLN A 97 6.44 -4.34 8.71
C GLN A 97 5.81 -5.56 8.00
N ASP A 98 6.00 -6.77 8.54
CA ASP A 98 5.45 -8.00 7.95
C ASP A 98 3.92 -8.02 7.95
N LYS A 99 3.32 -7.46 9.00
CA LYS A 99 1.86 -7.40 9.16
C LYS A 99 1.23 -6.37 8.22
N ASP A 100 1.96 -5.28 7.98
CA ASP A 100 1.58 -4.24 7.04
C ASP A 100 1.67 -4.73 5.57
N GLU A 101 2.68 -5.54 5.23
CA GLU A 101 2.76 -6.21 3.93
C GLU A 101 1.62 -7.23 3.73
N ALA A 102 1.24 -7.96 4.79
CA ALA A 102 0.10 -8.87 4.74
C ALA A 102 -1.22 -8.14 4.48
N LEU A 103 -1.47 -7.01 5.17
CA LEU A 103 -2.63 -6.16 4.92
C LEU A 103 -2.62 -5.64 3.47
N LEU A 104 -1.48 -5.15 2.98
CA LEU A 104 -1.33 -4.66 1.61
C LEU A 104 -1.71 -5.73 0.58
N ARG A 105 -1.29 -6.98 0.78
CA ARG A 105 -1.65 -8.11 -0.10
C ARG A 105 -3.15 -8.40 -0.09
N LEU A 106 -3.79 -8.33 1.08
CA LEU A 106 -5.24 -8.51 1.20
C LEU A 106 -6.00 -7.38 0.48
N LEU A 107 -5.60 -6.13 0.69
CA LEU A 107 -6.21 -4.97 0.05
C LEU A 107 -6.05 -5.00 -1.48
N VAL A 108 -4.87 -5.37 -1.99
CA VAL A 108 -4.64 -5.56 -3.43
C VAL A 108 -5.54 -6.68 -3.97
N THR A 109 -5.64 -7.80 -3.26
CA THR A 109 -6.49 -8.93 -3.67
C THR A 109 -7.97 -8.52 -3.72
N HIS A 110 -8.45 -7.85 -2.67
CA HIS A 110 -9.82 -7.32 -2.57
C HIS A 110 -10.11 -6.34 -3.71
N SER A 111 -9.24 -5.35 -3.90
CA SER A 111 -9.39 -4.31 -4.94
C SER A 111 -9.36 -4.87 -6.37
N LEU A 112 -8.70 -6.02 -6.60
CA LEU A 112 -8.67 -6.68 -7.90
C LEU A 112 -9.88 -7.62 -8.11
N ALA A 113 -10.43 -8.16 -7.04
CA ALA A 113 -11.61 -9.03 -7.08
C ALA A 113 -12.90 -8.21 -7.29
N GLU A 114 -12.99 -7.05 -6.65
CA GLU A 114 -14.14 -6.14 -6.72
C GLU A 114 -13.66 -4.77 -7.22
N PRO A 115 -13.61 -4.54 -8.55
CA PRO A 115 -13.03 -3.33 -9.12
C PRO A 115 -13.81 -2.08 -8.74
N ASN A 116 -13.28 -1.34 -7.78
CA ASN A 116 -13.78 -0.04 -7.34
C ASN A 116 -12.65 0.98 -7.50
N ILE A 117 -12.85 2.00 -8.34
CA ILE A 117 -11.80 2.97 -8.65
C ILE A 117 -11.31 3.73 -7.39
N ASN A 118 -12.20 3.96 -6.43
CA ASN A 118 -11.84 4.63 -5.18
C ASN A 118 -10.95 3.70 -4.33
N MET A 119 -11.28 2.41 -4.26
CA MET A 119 -10.43 1.40 -3.57
C MET A 119 -9.08 1.31 -4.26
N ALA A 120 -9.10 1.20 -5.58
CA ALA A 120 -7.89 1.08 -6.38
C ALA A 120 -6.95 2.29 -6.18
N GLN A 121 -7.50 3.51 -6.13
CA GLN A 121 -6.75 4.73 -5.84
C GLN A 121 -6.16 4.72 -4.43
N MET A 122 -6.91 4.28 -3.43
CA MET A 122 -6.42 4.19 -2.04
C MET A 122 -5.32 3.15 -1.89
N VAL A 123 -5.51 1.96 -2.47
CA VAL A 123 -4.50 0.90 -2.49
C VAL A 123 -3.25 1.34 -3.26
N HIS A 124 -3.40 2.06 -4.38
CA HIS A 124 -2.27 2.65 -5.09
C HIS A 124 -1.52 3.65 -4.21
N GLY A 125 -2.22 4.55 -3.50
CA GLY A 125 -1.58 5.46 -2.54
C GLY A 125 -0.78 4.72 -1.46
N LEU A 126 -1.35 3.63 -0.94
CA LEU A 126 -0.67 2.78 0.05
C LEU A 126 0.57 2.08 -0.55
N LEU A 127 0.51 1.61 -1.79
CA LEU A 127 1.67 1.04 -2.49
C LEU A 127 2.80 2.05 -2.65
N LEU A 128 2.50 3.30 -3.03
CA LEU A 128 3.52 4.35 -3.14
C LEU A 128 4.18 4.63 -1.78
N PHE A 129 3.35 4.68 -0.74
CA PHE A 129 3.79 4.92 0.62
C PHE A 129 4.70 3.79 1.14
N PHE A 130 4.33 2.52 0.94
CA PHE A 130 5.19 1.38 1.30
C PHE A 130 6.48 1.36 0.51
N GLY A 131 6.42 1.70 -0.78
CA GLY A 131 7.62 1.81 -1.62
C GLY A 131 8.60 2.83 -1.06
N GLU A 132 8.11 4.02 -0.69
CA GLU A 132 8.92 5.08 -0.08
C GLU A 132 9.57 4.62 1.24
N ARG A 133 8.79 3.97 2.11
CA ARG A 133 9.31 3.45 3.38
C ARG A 133 10.36 2.36 3.22
N LYS A 134 10.15 1.45 2.27
CA LYS A 134 10.97 0.26 2.09
C LYS A 134 12.25 0.54 1.31
N PHE A 135 12.15 1.38 0.27
CA PHE A 135 13.24 1.61 -0.69
C PHE A 135 13.79 3.03 -0.70
N GLY A 136 13.10 4.00 -0.08
CA GLY A 136 13.63 5.35 0.10
C GLY A 136 14.87 5.36 0.98
N ILE A 137 15.87 6.15 0.59
CA ILE A 137 17.14 6.32 1.30
C ILE A 137 17.28 7.79 1.71
N GLN A 138 16.71 8.13 2.87
CA GLN A 138 16.66 9.50 3.39
C GLN A 138 18.04 10.16 3.46
N SER A 139 19.07 9.43 3.92
CA SER A 139 20.44 9.95 4.04
C SER A 139 21.09 10.33 2.70
N LYS A 140 20.56 9.82 1.59
CA LYS A 140 21.01 10.13 0.22
C LYS A 140 20.01 11.00 -0.55
N GLY A 141 18.89 11.39 0.08
CA GLY A 141 17.80 12.09 -0.59
C GLY A 141 17.15 11.28 -1.72
N ILE A 142 17.29 9.95 -1.71
CA ILE A 142 16.70 9.08 -2.73
C ILE A 142 15.27 8.74 -2.29
N GLN A 143 14.30 9.15 -3.09
CA GLN A 143 12.90 8.78 -2.93
C GLN A 143 12.59 7.55 -3.78
N TYR A 144 11.63 6.74 -3.36
CA TYR A 144 11.15 5.60 -4.15
C TYR A 144 10.58 6.05 -5.49
N SER A 145 9.99 7.24 -5.58
CA SER A 145 9.55 7.84 -6.85
C SER A 145 10.67 7.88 -7.91
N TYR A 146 11.94 8.04 -7.52
CA TYR A 146 13.10 8.00 -8.40
C TYR A 146 13.50 6.58 -8.83
N LEU A 147 13.07 5.57 -8.08
CA LEU A 147 13.37 4.15 -8.28
C LEU A 147 12.27 3.41 -9.08
N ARG A 148 11.17 4.10 -9.40
CA ARG A 148 10.04 3.54 -10.16
C ARG A 148 10.32 3.35 -11.66
N ALA A 149 11.48 3.75 -12.15
CA ALA A 149 11.93 3.51 -13.53
C ALA A 149 13.44 3.28 -13.58
N ASP A 150 13.89 2.51 -14.57
CA ASP A 150 15.33 2.33 -14.80
C ASP A 150 15.91 3.63 -15.40
N PRO A 151 16.92 4.26 -14.76
CA PRO A 151 17.46 5.52 -15.22
C PRO A 151 18.26 5.29 -16.51
N LEU A 152 18.07 6.18 -17.49
CA LEU A 152 18.83 6.11 -18.73
C LEU A 152 20.28 6.52 -18.47
N LYS A 153 21.22 5.64 -18.84
CA LYS A 153 22.65 5.95 -18.77
C LYS A 153 22.96 7.12 -19.71
N PRO A 154 23.48 8.26 -19.21
CA PRO A 154 23.78 9.40 -20.07
C PRO A 154 24.98 9.11 -20.98
N THR A 155 24.88 9.55 -22.24
CA THR A 155 25.84 9.26 -23.32
C THR A 155 26.96 10.28 -23.47
N CYS A 156 26.99 11.35 -22.66
CA CYS A 156 27.94 12.45 -22.88
C CYS A 156 29.38 12.00 -22.60
N THR A 157 30.27 12.09 -23.56
CA THR A 157 31.71 11.89 -23.37
C THR A 157 32.31 13.15 -22.72
N LEU A 158 33.23 12.97 -21.76
CA LEU A 158 33.95 14.08 -21.09
C LEU A 158 35.08 14.65 -21.96
N GLU A 159 35.23 14.20 -23.20
CA GLU A 159 36.49 14.34 -23.94
C GLU A 159 36.77 15.72 -24.54
N ASN A 160 36.04 16.77 -24.15
CA ASN A 160 36.52 18.12 -24.43
C ASN A 160 36.42 19.04 -23.21
N PRO A 161 37.55 19.51 -22.65
CA PRO A 161 37.54 20.63 -21.73
C PRO A 161 36.94 21.82 -22.48
N ILE A 162 36.05 22.55 -21.80
CA ILE A 162 35.31 23.70 -22.33
C ILE A 162 36.28 24.58 -23.14
N PRO A 163 36.13 24.69 -24.48
CA PRO A 163 36.87 25.68 -25.24
C PRO A 163 36.56 27.04 -24.66
N ARG A 164 37.56 27.91 -24.53
CA ARG A 164 37.50 29.23 -23.88
C ARG A 164 36.42 30.18 -24.44
N ILE A 165 35.67 29.74 -25.46
CA ILE A 165 34.51 30.38 -26.08
C ILE A 165 33.40 29.32 -26.26
N ALA A 166 32.77 28.86 -25.18
CA ALA A 166 31.54 28.06 -25.27
C ALA A 166 30.32 29.00 -25.23
N SER A 167 29.35 28.81 -26.12
CA SER A 167 28.13 29.61 -26.06
C SER A 167 27.36 29.30 -24.77
N VAL A 168 26.53 30.24 -24.28
CA VAL A 168 25.68 30.01 -23.09
C VAL A 168 24.81 28.75 -23.28
N ASN A 169 24.41 28.44 -24.51
CA ASN A 169 23.67 27.22 -24.86
C ASN A 169 24.51 25.94 -24.72
N ASP A 170 25.81 26.00 -25.00
CA ASP A 170 26.72 24.86 -24.85
C ASP A 170 27.05 24.60 -23.38
N ILE A 171 27.17 25.66 -22.58
CA ILE A 171 27.34 25.59 -21.12
C ILE A 171 26.09 24.97 -20.48
N GLY A 172 24.89 25.42 -20.86
CA GLY A 172 23.63 24.85 -20.33
C GLY A 172 23.42 23.37 -20.70
N LYS A 173 23.86 22.95 -21.89
CA LYS A 173 23.82 21.53 -22.30
C LYS A 173 24.82 20.66 -21.52
N LEU A 174 26.02 21.18 -21.25
CA LEU A 174 27.03 20.49 -20.45
C LEU A 174 26.59 20.32 -19.00
N ASP A 175 26.06 21.39 -18.39
CA ASP A 175 25.52 21.39 -17.03
C ASP A 175 24.34 20.41 -16.90
N SER A 176 23.38 20.44 -17.83
CA SER A 176 22.28 19.48 -17.89
C SER A 176 22.78 18.03 -17.98
N CYS A 177 23.85 17.77 -18.73
CA CYS A 177 24.39 16.42 -18.81
C CYS A 177 25.14 15.97 -17.55
N GLN A 178 25.93 16.85 -16.93
CA GLN A 178 26.60 16.56 -15.67
C GLN A 178 25.58 16.25 -14.57
N GLN A 179 24.47 16.99 -14.51
CA GLN A 179 23.36 16.73 -13.60
C GLN A 179 22.71 15.36 -13.85
N LYS A 180 22.44 14.99 -15.12
CA LYS A 180 21.91 13.66 -15.47
C LYS A 180 22.87 12.53 -15.08
N ARG A 181 24.18 12.73 -15.23
CA ARG A 181 25.20 11.77 -14.79
C ARG A 181 25.24 11.64 -13.28
N ALA A 182 25.23 12.75 -12.56
CA ALA A 182 25.20 12.74 -11.10
C ALA A 182 23.95 12.01 -10.56
N PHE A 183 22.78 12.29 -11.14
CA PHE A 183 21.54 11.58 -10.81
C PHE A 183 21.63 10.07 -11.11
N PHE A 184 22.10 9.68 -12.31
CA PHE A 184 22.29 8.27 -12.66
C PHE A 184 23.23 7.56 -11.68
N GLN A 185 24.36 8.18 -11.34
CA GLN A 185 25.34 7.62 -10.39
C GLN A 185 24.78 7.48 -8.97
N LEU A 186 23.89 8.39 -8.56
CA LEU A 186 23.21 8.33 -7.26
C LEU A 186 22.14 7.24 -7.21
N VAL A 187 21.30 7.15 -8.23
CA VAL A 187 20.07 6.34 -8.23
C VAL A 187 20.31 4.91 -8.71
N ASN A 188 21.11 4.71 -9.77
CA ASN A 188 21.31 3.38 -10.36
C ASN A 188 21.78 2.31 -9.36
N PRO A 189 22.69 2.59 -8.40
CA PRO A 189 23.07 1.61 -7.38
C PRO A 189 21.96 1.25 -6.40
N ALA A 190 20.94 2.10 -6.23
CA ALA A 190 19.81 1.85 -5.34
C ALA A 190 18.72 0.97 -5.99
N ILE A 191 18.81 0.69 -7.29
CA ILE A 191 17.85 -0.16 -8.00
C ILE A 191 18.27 -1.63 -7.85
N THR A 192 17.80 -2.24 -6.78
CA THR A 192 18.02 -3.67 -6.48
C THR A 192 17.00 -4.56 -7.22
N PRO A 193 17.22 -5.90 -7.29
CA PRO A 193 16.20 -6.82 -7.78
C PRO A 193 14.88 -6.73 -7.02
N GLU A 194 14.93 -6.44 -5.72
CA GLU A 194 13.73 -6.28 -4.88
C GLU A 194 12.93 -5.03 -5.27
N VAL A 195 13.61 -3.89 -5.50
CA VAL A 195 12.97 -2.67 -6.03
C VAL A 195 12.27 -2.95 -7.34
N LYS A 196 12.91 -3.70 -8.26
CA LYS A 196 12.33 -4.07 -9.55
C LYS A 196 11.11 -4.98 -9.40
N ALA A 197 11.17 -5.96 -8.48
CA ALA A 197 10.04 -6.83 -8.20
C ALA A 197 8.85 -6.04 -7.66
N TYR A 198 9.08 -5.13 -6.71
CA TYR A 198 8.04 -4.28 -6.14
C TYR A 198 7.45 -3.32 -7.17
N ARG A 199 8.29 -2.69 -8.02
CA ARG A 199 7.83 -1.89 -9.16
C ARG A 199 6.91 -2.68 -10.08
N ASN A 200 7.29 -3.90 -10.45
CA ASN A 200 6.50 -4.71 -11.37
C ASN A 200 5.15 -5.10 -10.74
N PHE A 201 5.14 -5.38 -9.43
CA PHE A 201 3.91 -5.62 -8.68
C PHE A 201 2.98 -4.39 -8.67
N GLU A 202 3.54 -3.19 -8.45
CA GLU A 202 2.79 -1.93 -8.49
C GLU A 202 2.19 -1.66 -9.89
N ILE A 203 2.98 -1.89 -10.95
CA ILE A 203 2.53 -1.72 -12.34
C ILE A 203 1.43 -2.72 -12.70
N ASP A 204 1.58 -4.01 -12.34
CA ASP A 204 0.55 -5.03 -12.58
C ASP A 204 -0.77 -4.65 -11.89
N PHE A 205 -0.70 -4.21 -10.65
CA PHE A 205 -1.87 -3.71 -9.93
C PHE A 205 -2.52 -2.54 -10.66
N PHE A 206 -1.73 -1.52 -11.05
CA PHE A 206 -2.25 -0.34 -11.72
C PHE A 206 -2.93 -0.68 -13.06
N ASP A 207 -2.29 -1.51 -13.88
CA ASP A 207 -2.84 -1.89 -15.19
C ASP A 207 -4.14 -2.70 -15.04
N ARG A 208 -4.26 -3.53 -14.01
CA ARG A 208 -5.46 -4.35 -13.78
C ARG A 208 -6.60 -3.61 -13.08
N ALA A 209 -6.29 -2.80 -12.07
CA ALA A 209 -7.29 -2.14 -11.22
C ALA A 209 -7.72 -0.75 -11.73
N MET A 210 -6.81 -0.01 -12.38
CA MET A 210 -7.02 1.39 -12.78
C MET A 210 -7.20 1.57 -14.30
N ARG A 211 -6.86 0.55 -15.09
CA ARG A 211 -7.09 0.51 -16.54
C ARG A 211 -7.85 -0.76 -16.94
N PRO A 212 -9.05 -1.02 -16.39
CA PRO A 212 -9.85 -2.13 -16.89
C PRO A 212 -10.05 -1.91 -18.38
N SER A 213 -9.61 -2.88 -19.17
CA SER A 213 -9.65 -2.89 -20.64
C SER A 213 -10.88 -2.15 -21.19
N LEU A 214 -10.63 -1.12 -22.00
CA LEU A 214 -11.62 -0.55 -22.93
C LEU A 214 -12.21 -1.64 -23.82
#